data_AF-A0A358C1L3-F1
#
_entry.id   AF-A0A358C1L3-F1
#
_cell.length_a   1.000
_cell.length_b   1.000
_cell.length_c   1.000
_cell.angle_alpha   90.00
_cell.angle_beta   90.00
_cell.angle_gamma   90.00
#
_symmetry.space_group_name_H-M   'P 1'
#
loop_
_entity.id
_entity.type
_entity.pdbx_description
1 polymer ?
#
loop_
_entity_poly.entity_id
_entity_poly.type
_entity_poly.pdbx_seq_one_letter_code
_entity_poly.pdbx_strand_id
1 'polypeptide(L)'
;MKAAKPFKWITALVATTTLLVVVFVVPSCVTGDCASGATWHLSTNIADLLGVDTHIETPSKVTVLVVGVDSRKGAKQVHCDAIHSITIDTVQDTVEFVNIPRGTYSFIPRQNNWVPQTELLEVVNAELKQAELDKQAEEAAWFAEIHGENAVPLPLILPQEDVVAETPEVPDLVGLAWAREQYISNVCEYLGVDEFVSRVEKITGQKVDYRVLVGFSQAQGVLRALSFDPTTTLQYLRHRKSYALGDVQRSYNQSLFLEDLLVNRIDMVEELPKTAQFALYQLIDTDMPYAVARGLLAWAQASRVQSDATRITHRTAPAGTPRAQDQHYNEDAAKEQVEQLYAQLRVYDPSFTVKDTQPTLLAYIQQQETFSYNALVNGDKARAREVLQPLVDQQIWQQIEDATERQKKMETIAILDSTLSWFETYSEERTVEIATSMIWSLELEQGSESAIARIRQHLGALLSNRVYK
;
A
#
# COMPACT_ATOMS: atom_id res chain seq x y z
N MET A 1 -30.36 -16.64 21.93
CA MET A 1 -30.65 -17.31 20.64
C MET A 1 -29.48 -18.23 20.31
N LYS A 2 -29.73 -19.49 19.95
CA LYS A 2 -28.68 -20.50 19.71
C LYS A 2 -27.93 -20.18 18.41
N ALA A 3 -26.61 -20.07 18.47
CA ALA A 3 -25.73 -19.90 17.33
C ALA A 3 -25.81 -21.14 16.41
N ALA A 4 -26.23 -20.95 15.16
CA ALA A 4 -26.22 -21.98 14.15
C ALA A 4 -24.79 -22.15 13.60
N LYS A 5 -24.27 -23.37 13.62
CA LYS A 5 -22.94 -23.73 13.07
C LYS A 5 -22.95 -23.63 11.53
N PRO A 6 -22.13 -22.79 10.88
CA PRO A 6 -22.07 -22.71 9.40
C PRO A 6 -21.14 -23.74 8.75
N PHE A 7 -20.55 -24.66 9.51
CA PHE A 7 -19.40 -25.46 9.03
C PHE A 7 -19.72 -26.57 8.01
N LYS A 8 -20.99 -26.96 7.82
CA LYS A 8 -21.34 -28.11 6.94
C LYS A 8 -21.55 -27.75 5.47
N TRP A 9 -21.80 -26.48 5.15
CA TRP A 9 -22.02 -26.05 3.76
C TRP A 9 -20.71 -25.74 3.04
N ILE A 10 -19.68 -25.29 3.76
CA ILE A 10 -18.34 -25.02 3.21
C ILE A 10 -17.66 -26.31 2.73
N THR A 11 -17.77 -27.41 3.47
CA THR A 11 -17.20 -28.71 3.05
C THR A 11 -17.91 -29.28 1.81
N ALA A 12 -19.23 -29.06 1.69
CA ALA A 12 -20.00 -29.45 0.52
C ALA A 12 -19.70 -28.54 -0.68
N LEU A 13 -19.52 -27.23 -0.47
CA LEU A 13 -19.16 -26.29 -1.52
C LEU A 13 -17.76 -26.61 -2.06
N VAL A 14 -16.75 -26.75 -1.19
CA VAL A 14 -15.36 -27.09 -1.57
C VAL A 14 -15.30 -28.45 -2.27
N ALA A 15 -15.99 -29.48 -1.79
CA ALA A 15 -16.03 -30.77 -2.49
C ALA A 15 -16.70 -30.68 -3.87
N THR A 16 -17.68 -29.77 -4.05
CA THR A 16 -18.38 -29.59 -5.33
C THR A 16 -17.60 -28.71 -6.30
N THR A 17 -16.86 -27.69 -5.83
CA THR A 17 -15.93 -26.90 -6.67
C THR A 17 -14.69 -27.70 -7.06
N THR A 18 -14.13 -28.52 -6.16
CA THR A 18 -13.01 -29.41 -6.52
C THR A 18 -13.43 -30.48 -7.53
N LEU A 19 -14.69 -30.95 -7.50
CA LEU A 19 -15.21 -31.90 -8.49
C LEU A 19 -15.60 -31.22 -9.82
N LEU A 20 -16.00 -29.95 -9.82
CA LEU A 20 -16.38 -29.21 -11.04
C LEU A 20 -15.21 -28.58 -11.79
N VAL A 21 -14.08 -28.28 -11.11
CA VAL A 21 -12.83 -27.87 -11.77
C VAL A 21 -12.22 -29.03 -12.61
N VAL A 22 -12.67 -30.27 -12.39
CA VAL A 22 -12.25 -31.45 -13.17
C VAL A 22 -13.17 -31.75 -14.38
N VAL A 23 -14.35 -31.10 -14.51
CA VAL A 23 -15.39 -31.56 -15.47
C VAL A 23 -15.63 -30.62 -16.67
N PHE A 24 -15.04 -29.43 -16.75
CA PHE A 24 -15.18 -28.56 -17.93
C PHE A 24 -13.87 -28.32 -18.68
N VAL A 25 -13.35 -29.39 -19.28
CA VAL A 25 -12.52 -29.34 -20.49
C VAL A 25 -13.36 -30.01 -21.59
N VAL A 26 -14.07 -29.21 -22.39
CA VAL A 26 -14.83 -29.74 -23.53
C VAL A 26 -13.83 -30.03 -24.67
N PRO A 27 -13.77 -31.26 -25.21
CA PRO A 27 -12.85 -31.60 -26.28
C PRO A 27 -13.44 -31.19 -27.63
N SER A 28 -12.80 -30.25 -28.32
CA SER A 28 -13.06 -30.04 -29.74
C SER A 28 -12.23 -31.05 -30.54
N CYS A 29 -12.81 -32.22 -30.82
CA CYS A 29 -12.25 -33.18 -31.78
C CYS A 29 -12.50 -32.68 -33.21
N VAL A 30 -11.55 -31.94 -33.78
CA VAL A 30 -11.52 -31.68 -35.22
C VAL A 30 -10.54 -32.69 -35.83
N THR A 31 -11.12 -33.63 -36.57
CA THR A 31 -10.50 -34.66 -37.43
C THR A 31 -9.66 -35.76 -36.76
N GLY A 32 -10.27 -36.94 -36.64
CA GLY A 32 -9.63 -38.26 -36.85
C GLY A 32 -8.61 -38.74 -35.82
N ASP A 33 -8.96 -39.84 -35.14
CA ASP A 33 -8.10 -40.71 -34.31
C ASP A 33 -7.66 -40.19 -32.93
N CYS A 34 -8.52 -40.42 -31.93
CA CYS A 34 -8.14 -40.48 -30.52
C CYS A 34 -8.08 -41.94 -30.05
N ALA A 35 -7.07 -42.68 -30.51
CA ALA A 35 -6.69 -43.96 -29.92
C ALA A 35 -5.19 -43.95 -29.66
N SER A 36 -4.81 -44.15 -28.40
CA SER A 36 -3.45 -44.17 -27.83
C SER A 36 -2.78 -42.81 -27.55
N GLY A 37 -2.77 -42.42 -26.28
CA GLY A 37 -1.62 -41.73 -25.68
C GLY A 37 -1.52 -40.20 -25.79
N ALA A 38 -2.62 -39.46 -25.93
CA ALA A 38 -2.56 -38.01 -25.79
C ALA A 38 -2.38 -37.61 -24.32
N THR A 39 -1.14 -37.34 -23.91
CA THR A 39 -0.85 -36.59 -22.69
C THR A 39 -1.34 -35.16 -22.87
N TRP A 40 -2.26 -34.75 -22.00
CA TRP A 40 -2.70 -33.36 -21.88
C TRP A 40 -1.50 -32.50 -21.50
N HIS A 41 -0.96 -31.73 -22.44
CA HIS A 41 -0.07 -30.63 -22.10
C HIS A 41 -0.94 -29.44 -21.69
N LEU A 42 -1.42 -29.45 -20.45
CA LEU A 42 -1.39 -28.21 -19.69
C LEU A 42 0.07 -27.75 -19.78
N SER A 43 0.35 -26.54 -20.23
CA SER A 43 1.73 -26.09 -20.37
C SER A 43 2.49 -26.43 -19.08
N THR A 44 3.66 -27.03 -19.21
CA THR A 44 4.57 -27.33 -18.09
C THR A 44 4.74 -26.11 -17.17
N ASN A 45 4.51 -24.91 -17.72
CA ASN A 45 4.41 -23.66 -17.01
C ASN A 45 3.41 -23.66 -15.86
N ILE A 46 2.22 -24.28 -15.89
CA ILE A 46 1.27 -24.19 -14.75
C ILE A 46 1.67 -25.10 -13.58
N ALA A 47 2.27 -26.27 -13.86
CA ALA A 47 2.78 -27.15 -12.80
C ALA A 47 4.04 -26.56 -12.14
N ASP A 48 4.91 -25.91 -12.93
CA ASP A 48 6.03 -25.12 -12.43
C ASP A 48 5.56 -23.81 -11.75
N LEU A 49 4.48 -23.18 -12.23
CA LEU A 49 3.85 -21.97 -11.64
C LEU A 49 3.19 -22.25 -10.29
N LEU A 50 2.63 -23.45 -10.11
CA LEU A 50 2.13 -23.92 -8.82
C LEU A 50 3.24 -24.41 -7.87
N GLY A 51 4.50 -24.41 -8.35
CA GLY A 51 5.70 -24.47 -7.53
C GLY A 51 5.65 -25.56 -6.47
N VAL A 52 5.21 -26.78 -6.83
CA VAL A 52 5.30 -27.92 -5.92
C VAL A 52 6.73 -28.47 -5.96
N ASP A 53 7.71 -27.59 -5.79
CA ASP A 53 9.04 -28.00 -5.40
C ASP A 53 9.00 -28.31 -3.91
N THR A 54 9.16 -29.59 -3.58
CA THR A 54 9.03 -30.07 -2.20
C THR A 54 10.24 -29.73 -1.34
N HIS A 55 11.31 -29.19 -1.93
CA HIS A 55 12.48 -28.68 -1.22
C HIS A 55 12.54 -27.16 -1.31
N ILE A 56 11.76 -26.49 -0.47
CA ILE A 56 11.90 -25.04 -0.27
C ILE A 56 13.03 -24.82 0.73
N GLU A 57 14.21 -24.39 0.26
CA GLU A 57 15.26 -23.92 1.16
C GLU A 57 14.86 -22.57 1.75
N THR A 58 14.50 -22.57 3.04
CA THR A 58 14.26 -21.33 3.77
C THR A 58 15.61 -20.69 4.13
N PRO A 59 15.84 -19.40 3.81
CA PRO A 59 17.09 -18.73 4.15
C PRO A 59 17.31 -18.75 5.68
N SER A 60 18.57 -18.93 6.12
CA SER A 60 18.91 -18.94 7.56
C SER A 60 18.59 -17.61 8.24
N LYS A 61 18.74 -16.51 7.50
CA LYS A 61 18.40 -15.16 7.92
C LYS A 61 17.99 -14.36 6.69
N VAL A 62 16.92 -13.58 6.81
CA VAL A 62 16.41 -12.72 5.74
C VAL A 62 15.90 -11.41 6.31
N THR A 63 16.20 -10.30 5.65
CA THR A 63 15.67 -8.97 5.97
C THR A 63 14.75 -8.49 4.85
N VAL A 64 13.48 -8.30 5.19
CA VAL A 64 12.42 -7.87 4.27
C VAL A 64 12.02 -6.43 4.59
N LEU A 65 12.13 -5.54 3.61
CA LEU A 65 11.64 -4.17 3.73
C LEU A 65 10.20 -4.07 3.26
N VAL A 66 9.27 -3.84 4.18
CA VAL A 66 7.84 -3.65 3.90
C VAL A 66 7.53 -2.16 3.87
N VAL A 67 6.95 -1.70 2.75
CA VAL A 67 6.71 -0.29 2.47
C VAL A 67 5.27 -0.07 2.05
N GLY A 68 4.54 0.75 2.80
CA GLY A 68 3.24 1.27 2.38
C GLY A 68 3.43 2.46 1.45
N VAL A 69 2.97 2.36 0.20
CA VAL A 69 3.09 3.43 -0.80
C VAL A 69 1.78 4.22 -0.95
N ASP A 70 1.84 5.55 -0.86
CA ASP A 70 0.69 6.43 -1.10
C ASP A 70 0.65 6.83 -2.58
N SER A 71 0.35 5.87 -3.46
CA SER A 71 0.04 6.14 -4.87
C SER A 71 -1.45 6.47 -4.98
N ARG A 72 -1.83 7.72 -4.71
CA ARG A 72 -3.22 8.15 -4.85
C ARG A 72 -3.67 8.07 -6.31
N LYS A 73 -4.99 8.02 -6.47
CA LYS A 73 -5.70 8.11 -7.75
C LYS A 73 -5.08 9.14 -8.70
N GLY A 74 -4.47 8.68 -9.80
CA GLY A 74 -3.86 9.53 -10.83
C GLY A 74 -2.53 10.22 -10.48
N ALA A 75 -1.94 9.98 -9.30
CA ALA A 75 -0.66 10.59 -8.93
C ALA A 75 0.52 9.85 -9.56
N LYS A 76 1.40 10.59 -10.26
CA LYS A 76 2.71 10.07 -10.73
C LYS A 76 3.76 10.01 -9.62
N GLN A 77 3.50 10.67 -8.51
CA GLN A 77 4.39 10.78 -7.36
C GLN A 77 4.03 9.69 -6.34
N VAL A 78 5.03 8.91 -5.95
CA VAL A 78 4.88 7.78 -5.02
C VAL A 78 5.62 8.12 -3.74
N HIS A 79 4.88 8.37 -2.66
CA HIS A 79 5.47 8.52 -1.32
C HIS A 79 5.53 7.16 -0.62
N CYS A 80 6.61 6.95 0.13
CA CYS A 80 6.80 5.76 0.96
C CYS A 80 6.47 6.11 2.42
N ASP A 81 5.24 5.81 2.83
CA ASP A 81 4.58 6.43 3.98
C ASP A 81 4.58 5.58 5.26
N ALA A 82 4.69 4.26 5.10
CA ALA A 82 4.87 3.29 6.17
C ALA A 82 6.12 2.48 5.83
N ILE A 83 7.09 2.41 6.74
CA ILE A 83 8.42 1.86 6.43
C ILE A 83 8.84 0.94 7.58
N HIS A 84 8.98 -0.35 7.28
CA HIS A 84 9.31 -1.38 8.26
C HIS A 84 10.35 -2.35 7.71
N SER A 85 11.49 -2.47 8.36
CA SER A 85 12.45 -3.56 8.09
C SER A 85 12.15 -4.71 9.04
N ILE A 86 11.93 -5.90 8.50
CA ILE A 86 11.60 -7.11 9.26
C ILE A 86 12.73 -8.11 9.03
N THR A 87 13.50 -8.40 10.08
CA THR A 87 14.56 -9.40 10.02
C THR A 87 14.09 -10.69 10.66
N ILE A 88 14.08 -11.77 9.88
CA ILE A 88 13.69 -13.12 10.31
C ILE A 88 14.97 -13.96 10.37
N ASP A 89 15.28 -14.49 11.55
CA ASP A 89 16.34 -15.48 11.74
C ASP A 89 15.69 -16.84 11.96
N THR A 90 15.72 -17.69 10.94
CA THR A 90 15.00 -18.97 10.94
C THR A 90 15.73 -20.03 11.76
N VAL A 91 17.02 -19.84 12.03
CA VAL A 91 17.85 -20.73 12.84
C VAL A 91 17.68 -20.44 14.32
N GLN A 92 17.72 -19.15 14.69
CA GLN A 92 17.52 -18.69 16.07
C GLN A 92 16.04 -18.62 16.45
N ASP A 93 15.16 -18.67 15.45
CA ASP A 93 13.72 -18.65 15.60
C ASP A 93 13.26 -17.33 16.25
N THR A 94 13.69 -16.21 15.65
CA THR A 94 13.45 -14.84 16.15
C THR A 94 13.09 -13.88 15.02
N VAL A 95 12.32 -12.83 15.35
CA VAL A 95 11.95 -11.74 14.44
C VAL A 95 12.28 -10.38 15.06
N GLU A 96 12.92 -9.52 14.28
CA GLU A 96 13.14 -8.12 14.66
C GLU A 96 12.36 -7.20 13.72
N PHE A 97 11.50 -6.37 14.29
CA PHE A 97 10.84 -5.26 13.61
C PHE A 97 11.60 -3.96 13.86
N VAL A 98 12.00 -3.31 12.77
CA VAL A 98 12.62 -1.98 12.78
C VAL A 98 11.71 -1.01 12.06
N ASN A 99 10.96 -0.21 12.82
CA ASN A 99 10.04 0.76 12.27
C ASN A 99 10.77 2.10 12.02
N ILE A 100 10.52 2.73 10.87
CA ILE A 100 11.14 4.00 10.48
C ILE A 100 10.02 5.02 10.28
N PRO A 101 9.93 6.07 11.13
CA PRO A 101 8.99 7.15 10.93
C PRO A 101 9.26 7.81 9.57
N ARG A 102 8.19 8.10 8.84
CA ARG A 102 8.28 8.63 7.47
C ARG A 102 8.97 10.00 7.43
N GLY A 103 8.86 10.74 8.53
CA GLY A 103 9.51 12.04 8.76
C GLY A 103 10.98 11.96 9.17
N THR A 104 11.61 10.78 9.12
CA THR A 104 13.05 10.64 9.37
C THR A 104 13.82 11.46 8.35
N TYR A 105 14.74 12.30 8.80
CA TYR A 105 15.54 13.14 7.92
C TYR A 105 16.31 12.29 6.92
N SER A 106 16.24 12.68 5.65
CA SER A 106 17.08 12.14 4.59
C SER A 106 17.41 13.25 3.62
N PHE A 107 18.70 13.42 3.33
CA PHE A 107 19.14 14.38 2.32
C PHE A 107 18.65 13.97 0.93
N ILE A 108 17.96 14.89 0.26
CA ILE A 108 17.49 14.77 -1.12
C ILE A 108 18.07 15.96 -1.90
N PRO A 109 18.87 15.70 -2.95
CA PRO A 109 19.41 16.76 -3.78
C PRO A 109 18.28 17.52 -4.48
N ARG A 110 18.39 18.85 -4.53
CA ARG A 110 17.39 19.73 -5.14
C ARG A 110 17.18 19.35 -6.59
N GLN A 111 15.93 19.08 -6.97
CA GLN A 111 15.59 18.75 -8.36
C GLN A 111 15.48 20.05 -9.17
N ASN A 112 16.08 20.07 -10.36
CA ASN A 112 16.16 21.27 -11.20
C ASN A 112 14.79 21.85 -11.60
N ASN A 113 13.77 20.99 -11.67
CA ASN A 113 12.41 21.35 -12.09
C ASN A 113 11.41 21.31 -10.92
N TRP A 114 11.89 21.30 -9.67
CA TRP A 114 11.00 21.27 -8.53
C TRP A 114 10.27 22.61 -8.39
N VAL A 115 8.95 22.52 -8.35
CA VAL A 115 8.06 23.66 -8.06
C VAL A 115 7.38 23.35 -6.72
N PRO A 116 7.59 24.18 -5.70
CA PRO A 116 6.94 23.99 -4.41
C PRO A 116 5.42 24.08 -4.56
N GLN A 117 4.69 23.28 -3.79
CA GLN A 117 3.25 23.42 -3.67
C GLN A 117 2.92 24.80 -3.06
N THR A 118 1.85 25.43 -3.55
CA THR A 118 1.44 26.76 -3.07
C THR A 118 1.21 26.75 -1.58
N GLU A 119 0.60 25.69 -1.06
CA GLU A 119 0.33 25.50 0.36
C GLU A 119 1.62 25.41 1.19
N LEU A 120 2.67 24.77 0.66
CA LEU A 120 3.96 24.69 1.33
C LEU A 120 4.64 26.07 1.40
N LEU A 121 4.57 26.84 0.31
CA LEU A 121 5.06 28.23 0.31
C LEU A 121 4.31 29.10 1.31
N GLU A 122 2.99 28.95 1.41
CA GLU A 122 2.16 29.69 2.37
C GLU A 122 2.53 29.36 3.81
N VAL A 123 2.76 28.08 4.13
CA VAL A 123 3.22 27.65 5.45
C VAL A 123 4.59 28.23 5.78
N VAL A 124 5.57 28.09 4.88
CA VAL A 124 6.94 28.62 5.10
C VAL A 124 6.91 30.14 5.27
N ASN A 125 6.12 30.84 4.47
CA ASN A 125 5.96 32.29 4.59
C ASN A 125 5.29 32.70 5.91
N ALA A 126 4.28 31.94 6.36
CA ALA A 126 3.63 32.19 7.64
C ALA A 126 4.61 31.97 8.82
N GLU A 127 5.42 30.92 8.77
CA GLU A 127 6.45 30.64 9.78
C GLU A 127 7.52 31.73 9.83
N LEU A 128 8.01 32.21 8.67
CA LEU A 128 8.97 33.31 8.62
C LEU A 128 8.40 34.59 9.23
N LYS A 129 7.14 34.91 8.93
CA LYS A 129 6.46 36.05 9.54
C LYS A 129 6.34 35.89 11.05
N GLN A 130 6.02 34.70 11.53
CA GLN A 130 5.93 34.43 12.96
C GLN A 130 7.30 34.56 13.64
N ALA A 131 8.35 33.99 13.07
CA ALA A 131 9.71 34.09 13.60
C ALA A 131 10.21 35.55 13.68
N GLU A 132 9.85 36.38 12.70
CA GLU A 132 10.17 37.81 12.72
C GLU A 132 9.40 38.55 13.83
N LEU A 133 8.12 38.24 14.02
CA LEU A 133 7.33 38.78 15.14
C LEU A 133 7.89 38.37 16.50
N ASP A 134 8.30 37.11 16.65
CA ASP A 134 8.89 36.60 17.88
C ASP A 134 10.22 37.29 18.18
N LYS A 135 11.08 37.46 17.17
CA LYS A 135 12.34 38.21 17.28
C LYS A 135 12.09 39.67 17.70
N GLN A 136 11.13 40.35 17.08
CA GLN A 136 10.76 41.72 17.46
C GLN A 136 10.25 41.81 18.90
N ALA A 137 9.50 40.81 19.36
CA ALA A 137 9.02 40.73 20.74
C ALA A 137 10.18 40.50 21.74
N GLU A 138 11.14 39.64 21.41
CA GLU A 138 12.35 39.41 22.21
C GLU A 138 13.22 40.68 22.31
N GLU A 139 13.44 41.37 21.18
CA GLU A 139 14.17 42.64 21.16
C GLU A 139 13.46 43.70 22.01
N ALA A 140 12.14 43.85 21.86
CA ALA A 140 11.34 44.79 22.66
C ALA A 140 11.39 44.48 24.16
N ALA A 141 11.32 43.19 24.54
CA ALA A 141 11.44 42.76 25.94
C ALA A 141 12.83 43.06 26.50
N TRP A 142 13.88 42.80 25.73
CA TRP A 142 15.26 43.12 26.09
C TRP A 142 15.48 44.62 26.29
N PHE A 143 14.95 45.47 25.40
CA PHE A 143 14.99 46.93 25.57
C PHE A 143 14.25 47.39 26.83
N ALA A 144 13.08 46.80 27.13
CA ALA A 144 12.33 47.12 28.34
C ALA A 144 13.09 46.75 29.62
N GLU A 145 13.82 45.64 29.62
CA GLU A 145 14.64 45.19 30.75
C GLU A 145 15.83 46.11 31.03
N ILE A 146 16.51 46.59 29.98
CA ILE A 146 17.64 47.52 30.11
C ILE A 146 17.21 48.92 30.60
N HIS A 147 15.98 49.33 30.32
CA HIS A 147 15.46 50.66 30.65
C HIS A 147 14.51 50.71 31.87
N GLY A 148 14.53 49.69 32.73
CA GLY A 148 13.70 49.63 33.94
C GLY A 148 13.85 50.84 34.88
N GLU A 149 12.71 51.50 35.14
CA GLU A 149 12.32 52.56 36.12
C GLU A 149 13.25 53.74 36.46
N ASN A 150 14.56 53.69 36.18
CA ASN A 150 15.51 54.79 36.35
C ASN A 150 16.07 55.22 34.98
N ALA A 151 15.20 55.48 34.01
CA ALA A 151 15.59 56.02 32.72
C ALA A 151 16.18 57.44 32.92
N VAL A 152 17.51 57.50 33.12
CA VAL A 152 18.28 58.73 32.95
C VAL A 152 18.08 59.14 31.49
N PRO A 153 17.64 60.38 31.20
CA PRO A 153 17.45 60.82 29.83
C PRO A 153 18.75 60.66 29.06
N LEU A 154 18.71 59.85 27.99
CA LEU A 154 19.86 59.62 27.12
C LEU A 154 20.42 60.97 26.66
N PRO A 155 21.75 61.19 26.75
CA PRO A 155 22.36 62.37 26.16
C PRO A 155 22.04 62.37 24.66
N LEU A 156 21.70 63.54 24.13
CA LEU A 156 21.48 63.79 22.72
C LEU A 156 22.77 63.41 21.94
N ILE A 157 22.87 62.18 21.45
CA ILE A 157 24.00 61.76 20.62
C ILE A 157 23.68 62.15 19.18
N LEU A 158 24.61 62.96 18.68
CA LEU A 158 24.95 63.41 17.34
C LEU A 158 24.35 62.65 16.13
N PRO A 159 24.18 63.35 14.99
CA PRO A 159 23.57 62.80 13.78
C PRO A 159 24.33 61.55 13.32
N GLN A 160 23.61 60.44 13.22
CA GLN A 160 24.12 59.20 12.65
C GLN A 160 24.50 59.45 11.19
N GLU A 161 25.74 59.17 10.85
CA GLU A 161 26.16 59.02 9.45
C GLU A 161 25.32 57.93 8.80
N ASP A 162 24.83 58.20 7.59
CA ASP A 162 24.06 57.29 6.75
C ASP A 162 24.88 56.03 6.44
N VAL A 163 24.89 55.08 7.38
CA VAL A 163 25.25 53.70 7.08
C VAL A 163 24.14 53.18 6.19
N VAL A 164 24.42 53.10 4.89
CA VAL A 164 23.58 52.42 3.91
C VAL A 164 23.39 50.99 4.42
N ALA A 165 22.29 50.75 5.14
CA ALA A 165 21.90 49.43 5.57
C ALA A 165 21.71 48.61 4.30
N GLU A 166 22.54 47.58 4.11
CA GLU A 166 22.34 46.60 3.06
C GLU A 166 20.88 46.14 3.14
N THR A 167 20.16 46.29 2.02
CA THR A 167 18.78 45.81 1.94
C THR A 167 18.76 44.35 2.38
N PRO A 168 17.97 43.98 3.41
CA PRO A 168 17.96 42.61 3.90
C PRO A 168 17.67 41.67 2.74
N GLU A 169 18.55 40.68 2.52
CA GLU A 169 18.33 39.64 1.52
C GLU A 169 16.96 39.01 1.77
N VAL A 170 16.08 39.09 0.77
CA VAL A 170 14.77 38.44 0.84
C VAL A 170 15.01 36.94 1.02
N PRO A 171 14.43 36.29 2.05
CA PRO A 171 14.64 34.87 2.28
C PRO A 171 14.31 34.04 1.04
N ASP A 172 15.18 33.08 0.67
CA ASP A 172 14.89 32.10 -0.38
C ASP A 172 13.77 31.16 0.09
N LEU A 173 12.52 31.60 -0.11
CA LEU A 173 11.32 30.84 0.25
C LEU A 173 11.31 29.45 -0.41
N VAL A 174 11.86 29.34 -1.62
CA VAL A 174 11.90 28.07 -2.36
C VAL A 174 12.94 27.14 -1.73
N GLY A 175 14.11 27.67 -1.36
CA GLY A 175 15.13 26.93 -0.61
C GLY A 175 14.62 26.44 0.75
N LEU A 176 13.89 27.28 1.48
CA LEU A 176 13.28 26.92 2.77
C LEU A 176 12.18 25.87 2.60
N ALA A 177 11.34 26.02 1.58
CA ALA A 177 10.34 25.00 1.24
C ALA A 177 11.01 23.67 0.87
N TRP A 178 12.10 23.67 0.11
CA TRP A 178 12.84 22.46 -0.23
C TRP A 178 13.46 21.78 1.01
N ALA A 179 13.92 22.57 1.98
CA ALA A 179 14.43 22.05 3.25
C ALA A 179 13.34 21.30 4.04
N ARG A 180 12.07 21.65 3.85
CA ARG A 180 10.92 20.95 4.44
C ARG A 180 10.57 19.65 3.73
N GLU A 181 11.15 19.33 2.58
CA GLU A 181 10.92 18.07 1.87
C GLU A 181 11.96 16.98 2.22
N GLN A 182 12.91 17.25 3.11
CA GLN A 182 14.06 16.40 3.41
C GLN A 182 13.72 15.22 4.34
N TYR A 183 12.72 14.43 3.96
CA TYR A 183 12.27 13.24 4.70
C TYR A 183 12.40 11.98 3.87
N ILE A 184 12.67 10.85 4.54
CA ILE A 184 12.85 9.54 3.90
C ILE A 184 11.66 9.13 3.03
N SER A 185 10.43 9.51 3.40
CA SER A 185 9.22 9.20 2.62
C SER A 185 9.21 9.78 1.22
N ASN A 186 9.91 10.90 1.02
CA ASN A 186 9.96 11.61 -0.25
C ASN A 186 11.07 11.11 -1.17
N VAL A 187 11.97 10.27 -0.67
CA VAL A 187 13.04 9.69 -1.48
C VAL A 187 12.46 8.84 -2.62
N CYS A 188 11.39 8.08 -2.36
CA CYS A 188 10.71 7.30 -3.40
C CYS A 188 10.20 8.16 -4.55
N GLU A 189 9.68 9.35 -4.25
CA GLU A 189 9.17 10.28 -5.26
C GLU A 189 10.31 10.86 -6.09
N TYR A 190 11.37 11.33 -5.44
CA TYR A 190 12.41 12.13 -6.11
C TYR A 190 13.56 11.32 -6.69
N LEU A 191 13.94 10.22 -6.03
CA LEU A 191 15.12 9.42 -6.37
C LEU A 191 14.79 7.97 -6.74
N GLY A 192 13.54 7.55 -6.56
CA GLY A 192 13.08 6.19 -6.85
C GLY A 192 13.28 5.20 -5.70
N VAL A 193 12.75 4.00 -5.90
CA VAL A 193 12.70 2.94 -4.87
C VAL A 193 14.10 2.43 -4.52
N ASP A 194 14.98 2.22 -5.49
CA ASP A 194 16.31 1.64 -5.22
C ASP A 194 17.16 2.55 -4.31
N GLU A 195 17.14 3.86 -4.57
CA GLU A 195 17.83 4.82 -3.69
C GLU A 195 17.16 4.89 -2.32
N PHE A 196 15.83 4.80 -2.25
CA PHE A 196 15.12 4.71 -0.98
C PHE A 196 15.56 3.49 -0.14
N VAL A 197 15.67 2.30 -0.75
CA VAL A 197 16.17 1.09 -0.06
C VAL A 197 17.57 1.34 0.50
N SER A 198 18.50 1.87 -0.30
CA SER A 198 19.87 2.20 0.13
C SER A 198 19.91 3.18 1.31
N ARG A 199 18.97 4.12 1.40
CA ARG A 199 18.84 5.05 2.54
C ARG A 199 18.31 4.34 3.78
N VAL A 200 17.32 3.47 3.63
CA VAL A 200 16.79 2.64 4.72
C VAL A 200 17.89 1.74 5.29
N GLU A 201 18.71 1.10 4.46
CA GLU A 201 19.82 0.27 4.91
C GLU A 201 20.82 1.06 5.78
N LYS A 202 21.14 2.30 5.38
CA LYS A 202 22.01 3.19 6.15
C LYS A 202 21.39 3.62 7.49
N ILE A 203 20.09 3.91 7.52
CA ILE A 203 19.36 4.33 8.73
C ILE A 203 19.26 3.17 9.73
N THR A 204 18.99 1.96 9.23
CA THR A 204 18.75 0.78 10.06
C THR A 204 20.04 0.05 10.44
N GLY A 205 21.09 0.18 9.64
CA GLY A 205 22.31 -0.63 9.72
C GLY A 205 22.12 -2.06 9.20
N GLN A 206 21.02 -2.35 8.50
CA GLN A 206 20.66 -3.68 8.02
C GLN A 206 20.65 -3.67 6.50
N LYS A 207 21.18 -4.73 5.88
CA LYS A 207 21.02 -4.95 4.44
C LYS A 207 19.63 -5.49 4.18
N VAL A 208 18.97 -5.02 3.13
CA VAL A 208 17.66 -5.51 2.69
C VAL A 208 17.87 -6.59 1.64
N ASP A 209 17.30 -7.78 1.88
CA ASP A 209 17.36 -8.89 0.94
C ASP A 209 16.20 -8.85 -0.06
N TYR A 210 15.02 -8.44 0.41
CA TYR A 210 13.81 -8.31 -0.40
C TYR A 210 13.00 -7.08 -0.01
N ARG A 211 12.27 -6.51 -0.98
CA ARG A 211 11.31 -5.44 -0.75
C ARG A 211 9.88 -5.89 -1.03
N VAL A 212 8.94 -5.32 -0.29
CA VAL A 212 7.51 -5.46 -0.49
C VAL A 212 6.90 -4.07 -0.51
N LEU A 213 6.32 -3.67 -1.63
CA LEU A 213 5.58 -2.42 -1.80
C LEU A 213 4.09 -2.72 -1.79
N VAL A 214 3.36 -2.04 -0.91
CA VAL A 214 1.92 -2.23 -0.73
C VAL A 214 1.24 -0.89 -0.89
N GLY A 215 0.54 -0.69 -2.00
CA GLY A 215 -0.30 0.49 -2.19
C GLY A 215 -1.60 0.42 -1.39
N PHE A 216 -2.34 1.52 -1.38
CA PHE A 216 -3.59 1.62 -0.60
C PHE A 216 -4.63 0.57 -1.02
N SER A 217 -4.80 0.33 -2.32
CA SER A 217 -5.71 -0.69 -2.85
C SER A 217 -5.26 -2.10 -2.47
N GLN A 218 -3.97 -2.40 -2.61
CA GLN A 218 -3.40 -3.69 -2.24
C GLN A 218 -3.59 -3.96 -0.75
N ALA A 219 -3.30 -2.97 0.11
CA ALA A 219 -3.50 -3.08 1.54
C ALA A 219 -4.97 -3.42 1.89
N GLN A 220 -5.93 -2.78 1.22
CA GLN A 220 -7.35 -3.13 1.41
C GLN A 220 -7.68 -4.56 1.00
N GLY A 221 -7.14 -5.01 -0.14
CA GLY A 221 -7.31 -6.39 -0.60
C GLY A 221 -6.71 -7.42 0.37
N VAL A 222 -5.49 -7.18 0.88
CA VAL A 222 -4.82 -8.03 1.87
C VAL A 222 -5.64 -8.09 3.15
N LEU A 223 -6.05 -6.94 3.70
CA LEU A 223 -6.84 -6.87 4.93
C LEU A 223 -8.15 -7.65 4.79
N ARG A 224 -8.83 -7.52 3.64
CA ARG A 224 -10.06 -8.25 3.37
C ARG A 224 -9.84 -9.76 3.26
N ALA A 225 -8.79 -10.19 2.58
CA ALA A 225 -8.43 -11.61 2.48
C ALA A 225 -8.15 -12.22 3.86
N LEU A 226 -7.63 -11.42 4.79
CA LEU A 226 -7.40 -11.78 6.19
C LEU A 226 -8.60 -11.51 7.11
N SER A 227 -9.78 -11.25 6.52
CA SER A 227 -11.06 -11.02 7.21
C SER A 227 -11.13 -9.77 8.12
N PHE A 228 -10.23 -8.81 7.97
CA PHE A 228 -10.35 -7.51 8.64
C PHE A 228 -11.35 -6.59 7.92
N ASP A 229 -11.94 -5.65 8.67
CA ASP A 229 -12.61 -4.48 8.09
C ASP A 229 -11.55 -3.49 7.55
N PRO A 230 -11.37 -3.36 6.21
CA PRO A 230 -10.23 -2.63 5.67
C PRO A 230 -10.29 -1.14 5.99
N THR A 231 -11.50 -0.56 6.01
CA THR A 231 -11.71 0.87 6.23
C THR A 231 -11.30 1.25 7.65
N THR A 232 -11.85 0.60 8.67
CA THR A 232 -11.55 0.90 10.07
C THR A 232 -10.10 0.57 10.41
N THR A 233 -9.58 -0.54 9.89
CA THR A 233 -8.18 -0.94 10.11
C THR A 233 -7.22 0.10 9.53
N LEU A 234 -7.43 0.54 8.29
CA LEU A 234 -6.58 1.58 7.69
C LEU A 234 -6.76 2.95 8.34
N GLN A 235 -7.95 3.29 8.84
CA GLN A 235 -8.15 4.51 9.62
C GLN A 235 -7.29 4.48 10.88
N TYR A 236 -7.25 3.37 11.60
CA TYR A 236 -6.38 3.17 12.75
C TYR A 236 -4.89 3.27 12.35
N LEU A 237 -4.45 2.47 11.37
CA LEU A 237 -3.03 2.40 10.96
C LEU A 237 -2.49 3.71 10.36
N ARG A 238 -3.37 4.55 9.80
CA ARG A 238 -2.98 5.84 9.21
C ARG A 238 -3.09 7.01 10.19
N HIS A 239 -3.70 6.80 11.35
CA HIS A 239 -3.89 7.86 12.34
C HIS A 239 -2.56 8.30 12.94
N ARG A 240 -2.42 9.62 13.17
CA ARG A 240 -1.22 10.21 13.78
C ARG A 240 -1.49 11.49 14.55
N LYS A 241 -2.55 12.23 14.18
CA LYS A 241 -2.72 13.62 14.62
C LYS A 241 -3.03 13.76 16.11
N SER A 242 -3.62 12.75 16.76
CA SER A 242 -3.90 12.80 18.20
C SER A 242 -2.82 12.15 19.06
N TYR A 243 -1.82 11.50 18.47
CA TYR A 243 -0.74 10.89 19.24
C TYR A 243 0.27 11.94 19.69
N ALA A 244 0.69 11.88 20.96
CA ALA A 244 1.70 12.78 21.51
C ALA A 244 3.05 12.71 20.76
N LEU A 245 3.45 11.51 20.32
CA LEU A 245 4.65 11.29 19.50
C LEU A 245 4.36 11.30 17.99
N GLY A 246 3.14 11.67 17.58
CA GLY A 246 2.73 11.82 16.19
C GLY A 246 3.06 10.59 15.32
N ASP A 247 3.90 10.82 14.30
CA ASP A 247 4.28 9.80 13.33
C ASP A 247 5.13 8.67 13.92
N VAL A 248 5.92 8.93 14.97
CA VAL A 248 6.72 7.91 15.65
C VAL A 248 5.79 6.86 16.25
N GLN A 249 4.73 7.29 16.94
CA GLN A 249 3.72 6.39 17.50
C GLN A 249 2.97 5.63 16.41
N ARG A 250 2.59 6.32 15.31
CA ARG A 250 1.93 5.68 14.17
C ARG A 250 2.78 4.55 13.57
N SER A 251 4.05 4.85 13.28
CA SER A 251 5.01 3.88 12.73
C SER A 251 5.16 2.68 13.68
N TYR A 252 5.27 2.92 14.98
CA TYR A 252 5.36 1.85 15.96
C TYR A 252 4.08 0.99 16.02
N ASN A 253 2.89 1.59 16.06
CA ASN A 253 1.60 0.87 16.04
C ASN A 253 1.43 0.01 14.79
N GLN A 254 1.91 0.48 13.64
CA GLN A 254 1.93 -0.32 12.41
C GLN A 254 2.82 -1.55 12.55
N SER A 255 3.97 -1.43 13.22
CA SER A 255 4.85 -2.59 13.47
C SER A 255 4.20 -3.61 14.41
N LEU A 256 3.49 -3.15 15.44
CA LEU A 256 2.72 -4.02 16.33
C LEU A 256 1.58 -4.71 15.57
N PHE A 257 0.93 -4.03 14.64
CA PHE A 257 -0.07 -4.67 13.78
C PHE A 257 0.55 -5.76 12.90
N LEU A 258 1.75 -5.57 12.35
CA LEU A 258 2.45 -6.59 11.58
C LEU A 258 2.86 -7.80 12.45
N GLU A 259 3.28 -7.54 13.70
CA GLU A 259 3.47 -8.59 14.71
C GLU A 259 2.15 -9.35 14.96
N ASP A 260 1.06 -8.64 15.20
CA ASP A 260 -0.25 -9.24 15.45
C ASP A 260 -0.72 -10.10 14.27
N LEU A 261 -0.40 -9.73 13.02
CA LEU A 261 -0.65 -10.56 11.84
C LEU A 261 0.18 -11.85 11.86
N LEU A 262 1.47 -11.75 12.16
CA LEU A 262 2.37 -12.89 12.24
C LEU A 262 1.93 -13.87 13.34
N VAL A 263 1.53 -13.36 14.49
CA VAL A 263 1.18 -14.17 15.67
C VAL A 263 -0.24 -14.72 15.58
N ASN A 264 -1.21 -13.93 15.11
CA ASN A 264 -2.64 -14.26 15.25
C ASN A 264 -3.36 -14.55 13.93
N ARG A 265 -2.73 -14.38 12.76
CA ARG A 265 -3.41 -14.51 11.45
C ARG A 265 -2.68 -15.40 10.45
N ILE A 266 -1.46 -15.83 10.75
CA ILE A 266 -0.66 -16.61 9.80
C ILE A 266 -1.31 -17.95 9.42
N ASP A 267 -2.00 -18.59 10.36
CA ASP A 267 -2.73 -19.85 10.11
C ASP A 267 -3.85 -19.67 9.08
N MET A 268 -4.52 -18.51 9.08
CA MET A 268 -5.56 -18.23 8.08
C MET A 268 -4.99 -18.23 6.65
N VAL A 269 -3.74 -17.78 6.47
CA VAL A 269 -3.08 -17.74 5.15
C VAL A 269 -2.76 -19.16 4.69
N GLU A 270 -2.32 -20.04 5.59
CA GLU A 270 -2.04 -21.43 5.24
C GLU A 270 -3.31 -22.21 4.89
N GLU A 271 -4.40 -21.99 5.62
CA GLU A 271 -5.69 -22.64 5.37
C GLU A 271 -6.28 -22.27 4.00
N LEU A 272 -5.84 -21.16 3.39
CA LEU A 272 -6.24 -20.80 2.03
C LEU A 272 -5.79 -21.87 1.02
N PRO A 273 -6.60 -22.16 -0.01
CA PRO A 273 -6.14 -22.93 -1.16
C PRO A 273 -4.86 -22.33 -1.76
N LYS A 274 -3.95 -23.17 -2.27
CA LYS A 274 -2.68 -22.72 -2.86
C LYS A 274 -2.86 -21.63 -3.94
N THR A 275 -3.93 -21.72 -4.73
CA THR A 275 -4.27 -20.69 -5.74
C THR A 275 -4.61 -19.36 -5.10
N ALA A 276 -5.36 -19.35 -3.99
CA ALA A 276 -5.68 -18.14 -3.23
C ALA A 276 -4.44 -17.56 -2.52
N GLN A 277 -3.53 -18.40 -2.03
CA GLN A 277 -2.24 -17.93 -1.49
C GLN A 277 -1.39 -17.26 -2.57
N PHE A 278 -1.34 -17.85 -3.76
CA PHE A 278 -0.67 -17.24 -4.90
C PHE A 278 -1.35 -15.94 -5.35
N ALA A 279 -2.68 -15.89 -5.34
CA ALA A 279 -3.44 -14.67 -5.62
C ALA A 279 -3.10 -13.55 -4.63
N LEU A 280 -3.01 -13.87 -3.33
CA LEU A 280 -2.61 -12.93 -2.30
C LEU A 280 -1.16 -12.43 -2.50
N TYR A 281 -0.25 -13.32 -2.91
CA TYR A 281 1.11 -12.95 -3.25
C TYR A 281 1.17 -12.03 -4.49
N GLN A 282 0.38 -12.32 -5.53
CA GLN A 282 0.29 -11.50 -6.74
C GLN A 282 -0.36 -10.13 -6.50
N LEU A 283 -1.04 -9.95 -5.37
CA LEU A 283 -1.65 -8.67 -5.00
C LEU A 283 -0.60 -7.62 -4.64
N ILE A 284 0.56 -8.02 -4.13
CA ILE A 284 1.62 -7.14 -3.65
C ILE A 284 2.78 -7.04 -4.65
N ASP A 285 3.46 -5.90 -4.69
CA ASP A 285 4.66 -5.73 -5.51
C ASP A 285 5.89 -6.13 -4.70
N THR A 286 6.60 -7.17 -5.13
CA THR A 286 7.77 -7.68 -4.43
C THR A 286 8.78 -8.32 -5.38
N ASP A 287 10.06 -8.22 -5.01
CA ASP A 287 11.16 -8.96 -5.64
C ASP A 287 11.47 -10.30 -4.95
N MET A 288 10.74 -10.64 -3.88
CA MET A 288 10.87 -11.92 -3.18
C MET A 288 10.29 -13.05 -4.03
N PRO A 289 11.05 -14.10 -4.40
CA PRO A 289 10.49 -15.24 -5.12
C PRO A 289 9.37 -15.91 -4.33
N TYR A 290 8.29 -16.33 -5.01
CA TYR A 290 7.16 -17.00 -4.38
C TYR A 290 7.56 -18.22 -3.54
N ALA A 291 8.55 -18.99 -3.99
CA ALA A 291 9.09 -20.12 -3.23
C ALA A 291 9.66 -19.70 -1.87
N VAL A 292 10.39 -18.57 -1.81
CA VAL A 292 10.92 -18.02 -0.55
C VAL A 292 9.77 -17.58 0.36
N ALA A 293 8.78 -16.86 -0.18
CA ALA A 293 7.60 -16.44 0.58
C ALA A 293 6.85 -17.63 1.19
N ARG A 294 6.67 -18.72 0.42
CA ARG A 294 6.07 -19.98 0.88
C ARG A 294 6.92 -20.67 1.96
N GLY A 295 8.25 -20.63 1.83
CA GLY A 295 9.18 -21.17 2.83
C GLY A 295 9.11 -20.40 4.15
N LEU A 296 9.02 -19.07 4.09
CA LEU A 296 8.84 -18.22 5.27
C LEU A 296 7.47 -18.42 5.92
N LEU A 297 6.40 -18.59 5.13
CA LEU A 297 5.08 -18.95 5.65
C LEU A 297 5.14 -20.28 6.42
N ALA A 298 5.71 -21.32 5.81
CA ALA A 298 5.85 -22.63 6.46
C ALA A 298 6.73 -22.55 7.73
N TRP A 299 7.80 -21.76 7.70
CA TRP A 299 8.62 -21.50 8.89
C TRP A 299 7.82 -20.82 9.99
N ALA A 300 7.08 -19.75 9.67
CA ALA A 300 6.31 -18.98 10.66
C ALA A 300 5.27 -19.83 11.41
N GLN A 301 4.76 -20.89 10.78
CA GLN A 301 3.85 -21.85 11.40
C GLN A 301 4.53 -22.86 12.31
N ALA A 302 5.70 -23.34 11.91
CA ALA A 302 6.49 -24.27 12.73
C ALA A 302 7.28 -23.56 13.84
N SER A 303 7.42 -22.23 13.73
CA SER A 303 8.19 -21.36 14.61
C SER A 303 7.54 -21.20 15.98
N ARG A 304 8.36 -20.96 17.01
CA ARG A 304 7.85 -20.64 18.36
C ARG A 304 7.47 -19.17 18.50
N VAL A 305 7.72 -18.31 17.51
CA VAL A 305 7.43 -16.86 17.57
C VAL A 305 5.96 -16.57 17.84
N GLN A 306 5.04 -17.44 17.42
CA GLN A 306 3.62 -17.31 17.72
C GLN A 306 3.28 -17.51 19.21
N SER A 307 4.08 -18.32 19.91
CA SER A 307 3.81 -18.73 21.30
C SER A 307 4.68 -18.01 22.33
N ASP A 308 5.73 -17.34 21.89
CA ASP A 308 6.77 -16.76 22.74
C ASP A 308 7.15 -15.36 22.23
N ALA A 309 6.47 -14.35 22.78
CA ALA A 309 6.68 -12.95 22.44
C ALA A 309 8.12 -12.46 22.70
N THR A 310 8.92 -13.16 23.52
CA THR A 310 10.33 -12.79 23.74
C THR A 310 11.22 -13.02 22.52
N ARG A 311 10.71 -13.75 21.52
CA ARG A 311 11.35 -13.98 20.22
C ARG A 311 11.11 -12.86 19.23
N ILE A 312 10.24 -11.92 19.57
CA ILE A 312 9.90 -10.76 18.76
C ILE A 312 10.44 -9.52 19.45
N THR A 313 11.19 -8.71 18.71
CA THR A 313 11.76 -7.46 19.23
C THR A 313 11.40 -6.30 18.33
N HIS A 314 11.08 -5.16 18.93
CA HIS A 314 10.78 -3.93 18.21
C HIS A 314 11.81 -2.86 18.55
N ARG A 315 12.23 -2.11 17.53
CA ARG A 315 12.95 -0.84 17.73
C ARG A 315 12.59 0.17 16.66
N THR A 316 12.65 1.44 17.03
CA THR A 316 12.46 2.55 16.10
C THR A 316 13.80 3.10 15.64
N ALA A 317 13.98 3.25 14.33
CA ALA A 317 15.13 3.90 13.73
C ALA A 317 14.77 5.33 13.28
N PRO A 318 15.71 6.30 13.34
CA PRO A 318 17.10 6.15 13.76
C PRO A 318 17.24 5.98 15.29
N ALA A 319 18.42 5.52 15.72
CA ALA A 319 18.73 5.41 17.15
C ALA A 319 18.56 6.76 17.87
N GLY A 320 18.00 6.74 19.08
CA GLY A 320 17.65 7.95 19.84
C GLY A 320 16.23 8.46 19.62
N THR A 321 15.46 7.85 18.71
CA THR A 321 14.02 8.15 18.57
C THR A 321 13.29 7.78 19.88
N PRO A 322 12.37 8.64 20.39
CA PRO A 322 11.64 8.35 21.62
C PRO A 322 10.88 7.02 21.58
N ARG A 323 10.87 6.30 22.71
CA ARG A 323 10.12 5.04 22.83
C ARG A 323 8.62 5.33 22.76
N ALA A 324 7.95 4.69 21.80
CA ALA A 324 6.51 4.70 21.65
C ALA A 324 5.82 3.77 22.66
N GLN A 325 4.52 3.99 22.87
CA GLN A 325 3.70 3.15 23.73
C GLN A 325 3.19 1.92 22.95
N ASP A 326 3.07 0.78 23.62
CA ASP A 326 2.48 -0.41 23.00
C ASP A 326 0.96 -0.21 22.89
N GLN A 327 0.48 0.00 21.66
CA GLN A 327 -0.94 0.14 21.35
C GLN A 327 -1.28 -0.84 20.23
N HIS A 328 -1.89 -1.95 20.58
CA HIS A 328 -2.33 -2.97 19.62
C HIS A 328 -3.70 -2.62 19.03
N TYR A 329 -3.91 -3.07 17.79
CA TYR A 329 -5.21 -2.99 17.14
C TYR A 329 -6.14 -4.04 17.75
N ASN A 330 -7.31 -3.61 18.23
CA ASN A 330 -8.33 -4.52 18.76
C ASN A 330 -9.47 -4.59 17.76
N GLU A 331 -9.58 -5.70 17.04
CA GLU A 331 -10.60 -5.90 16.01
C GLU A 331 -12.03 -5.79 16.57
N ASP A 332 -12.29 -6.41 17.72
CA ASP A 332 -13.62 -6.40 18.37
C ASP A 332 -14.04 -4.99 18.81
N ALA A 333 -13.06 -4.13 19.10
CA ALA A 333 -13.27 -2.75 19.52
C ALA A 333 -12.83 -1.72 18.47
N ALA A 334 -12.56 -2.13 17.22
CA ALA A 334 -11.84 -1.28 16.26
C ALA A 334 -12.57 0.04 15.98
N LYS A 335 -13.88 -0.02 15.81
CA LYS A 335 -14.72 1.16 15.58
C LYS A 335 -14.70 2.12 16.77
N GLU A 336 -14.73 1.58 18.00
CA GLU A 336 -14.63 2.37 19.21
C GLU A 336 -13.24 3.01 19.33
N GLN A 337 -12.18 2.25 19.08
CA GLN A 337 -10.80 2.76 19.09
C GLN A 337 -10.64 3.92 18.11
N VAL A 338 -11.12 3.78 16.87
CA VAL A 338 -11.05 4.85 15.87
C VAL A 338 -11.89 6.07 16.27
N GLU A 339 -13.10 5.88 16.79
CA GLU A 339 -13.92 7.01 17.27
C GLU A 339 -13.30 7.74 18.46
N GLN A 340 -12.60 7.03 19.37
CA GLN A 340 -11.85 7.67 20.45
C GLN A 340 -10.71 8.54 19.90
N LEU A 341 -9.97 8.05 18.89
CA LEU A 341 -8.94 8.83 18.20
C LEU A 341 -9.51 10.07 17.51
N TYR A 342 -10.69 9.95 16.89
CA TYR A 342 -11.39 11.08 16.29
C TYR A 342 -11.93 12.07 17.32
N ALA A 343 -12.46 11.59 18.44
CA ALA A 343 -12.90 12.45 19.54
C ALA A 343 -11.73 13.29 20.08
N GLN A 344 -10.56 12.68 20.28
CA GLN A 344 -9.35 13.41 20.66
C GLN A 344 -8.94 14.43 19.60
N LEU A 345 -8.98 14.05 18.32
CA LEU A 345 -8.65 14.96 17.23
C LEU A 345 -9.59 16.17 17.17
N ARG A 346 -10.89 15.97 17.40
CA ARG A 346 -11.91 17.04 17.42
C ARG A 346 -11.69 18.07 18.54
N VAL A 347 -10.94 17.73 19.59
CA VAL A 347 -10.52 18.70 20.62
C VAL A 347 -9.56 19.74 20.04
N TYR A 348 -8.66 19.31 19.13
CA TYR A 348 -7.66 20.18 18.50
C TYR A 348 -8.14 20.79 17.18
N ASP A 349 -8.98 20.06 16.44
CA ASP A 349 -9.58 20.47 15.18
C ASP A 349 -11.09 20.23 15.21
N PRO A 350 -11.88 21.18 15.76
CA PRO A 350 -13.34 21.05 15.85
C PRO A 350 -14.04 20.92 14.48
N SER A 351 -13.36 21.27 13.39
CA SER A 351 -13.89 21.17 12.02
C SER A 351 -13.69 19.78 11.39
N PHE A 352 -12.93 18.89 12.05
CA PHE A 352 -12.62 17.57 11.53
C PHE A 352 -13.89 16.74 11.31
N THR A 353 -14.08 16.32 10.06
CA THR A 353 -15.18 15.45 9.62
C THR A 353 -14.65 14.30 8.78
N VAL A 354 -15.19 13.11 9.01
CA VAL A 354 -14.92 11.94 8.17
C VAL A 354 -15.86 12.04 6.97
N LYS A 355 -15.29 12.08 5.76
CA LYS A 355 -16.06 12.16 4.51
C LYS A 355 -16.17 10.77 3.90
N ASP A 356 -17.39 10.38 3.55
CA ASP A 356 -17.59 9.22 2.69
C ASP A 356 -17.12 9.55 1.27
N THR A 357 -16.20 8.73 0.76
CA THR A 357 -15.60 8.89 -0.58
C THR A 357 -16.11 7.85 -1.58
N GLN A 358 -16.92 6.89 -1.15
CA GLN A 358 -17.43 5.80 -2.00
C GLN A 358 -18.23 6.32 -3.21
N PRO A 359 -19.15 7.31 -3.09
CA PRO A 359 -19.89 7.82 -4.25
C PRO A 359 -18.97 8.43 -5.33
N THR A 360 -17.96 9.20 -4.90
CA THR A 360 -16.99 9.83 -5.81
C THR A 360 -16.07 8.81 -6.47
N LEU A 361 -15.68 7.77 -5.73
CA LEU A 361 -14.89 6.66 -6.23
C LEU A 361 -15.66 5.90 -7.32
N LEU A 362 -16.89 5.47 -7.03
CA LEU A 362 -17.73 4.71 -7.95
C LEU A 362 -18.04 5.51 -9.23
N ALA A 363 -18.39 6.80 -9.09
CA ALA A 363 -18.64 7.68 -10.23
C ALA A 363 -17.42 7.80 -11.15
N TYR A 364 -16.22 7.88 -10.57
CA TYR A 364 -14.99 7.94 -11.36
C TYR A 364 -14.71 6.64 -12.10
N ILE A 365 -14.79 5.49 -11.42
CA ILE A 365 -14.57 4.19 -12.05
C ILE A 365 -15.54 4.02 -13.22
N GLN A 366 -16.82 4.31 -12.99
CA GLN A 366 -17.86 4.26 -14.04
C GLN A 366 -17.54 5.17 -15.23
N GLN A 367 -17.05 6.39 -14.96
CA GLN A 367 -16.68 7.33 -16.01
C GLN A 367 -15.52 6.79 -16.86
N GLN A 368 -14.47 6.26 -16.24
CA GLN A 368 -13.32 5.69 -16.94
C GLN A 368 -13.70 4.44 -17.75
N GLU A 369 -14.51 3.54 -17.18
CA GLU A 369 -15.07 2.37 -17.90
C GLU A 369 -15.82 2.81 -19.16
N THR A 370 -16.67 3.84 -19.04
CA THR A 370 -17.46 4.38 -20.15
C THR A 370 -16.56 4.99 -21.23
N PHE A 371 -15.54 5.76 -20.84
CA PHE A 371 -14.57 6.33 -21.77
C PHE A 371 -13.76 5.26 -22.50
N SER A 372 -13.30 4.22 -21.78
CA SER A 372 -12.54 3.13 -22.38
C SER A 372 -13.40 2.32 -23.36
N TYR A 373 -14.64 1.99 -22.98
CA TYR A 373 -15.60 1.30 -23.85
C TYR A 373 -15.88 2.09 -25.13
N ASN A 374 -16.19 3.39 -25.02
CA ASN A 374 -16.47 4.22 -26.19
C ASN A 374 -15.24 4.34 -27.12
N ALA A 375 -14.04 4.43 -26.55
CA ALA A 375 -12.80 4.45 -27.33
C ALA A 375 -12.59 3.12 -28.08
N LEU A 376 -12.81 1.98 -27.42
CA LEU A 376 -12.76 0.65 -28.04
C LEU A 376 -13.75 0.52 -29.21
N VAL A 377 -15.02 0.93 -29.01
CA VAL A 377 -16.06 0.86 -30.05
C VAL A 377 -15.70 1.73 -31.26
N ASN A 378 -15.06 2.88 -31.03
CA ASN A 378 -14.60 3.77 -32.09
C ASN A 378 -13.27 3.34 -32.73
N GLY A 379 -12.66 2.24 -32.26
CA GLY A 379 -11.38 1.73 -32.77
C GLY A 379 -10.15 2.45 -32.22
N ASP A 380 -10.29 3.36 -31.26
CA ASP A 380 -9.19 4.09 -30.61
C ASP A 380 -8.64 3.30 -29.41
N LYS A 381 -7.85 2.28 -29.72
CA LYS A 381 -7.26 1.36 -28.72
C LYS A 381 -6.30 2.09 -27.77
N ALA A 382 -5.51 3.03 -28.29
CA ALA A 382 -4.54 3.78 -27.50
C ALA A 382 -5.24 4.59 -26.41
N ARG A 383 -6.32 5.31 -26.76
CA ARG A 383 -7.12 6.03 -25.78
C ARG A 383 -7.81 5.10 -24.80
N ALA A 384 -8.35 3.97 -25.28
CA ALA A 384 -8.95 2.98 -24.40
C ALA A 384 -7.97 2.45 -23.35
N ARG A 385 -6.71 2.22 -23.74
CA ARG A 385 -5.63 1.80 -22.84
C ARG A 385 -5.26 2.88 -21.85
N GLU A 386 -5.02 4.09 -22.33
CA GLU A 386 -4.65 5.24 -21.50
C GLU A 386 -5.65 5.48 -20.35
N VAL A 387 -6.95 5.32 -20.64
CA VAL A 387 -8.04 5.51 -19.68
C VAL A 387 -8.19 4.33 -18.72
N LEU A 388 -8.03 3.10 -19.19
CA LEU A 388 -8.27 1.89 -18.40
C LEU A 388 -7.08 1.49 -17.54
N GLN A 389 -5.86 1.67 -18.05
CA GLN A 389 -4.62 1.23 -17.41
C GLN A 389 -4.47 1.76 -15.97
N PRO A 390 -4.78 3.03 -15.65
CA PRO A 390 -4.71 3.52 -14.27
C PRO A 390 -5.64 2.78 -13.30
N LEU A 391 -6.81 2.29 -13.76
CA LEU A 391 -7.70 1.51 -12.90
C LEU A 391 -7.09 0.14 -12.56
N VAL A 392 -6.42 -0.48 -13.55
CA VAL A 392 -5.77 -1.79 -13.46
C VAL A 392 -4.51 -1.71 -12.59
N ASP A 393 -3.60 -0.79 -12.90
CA ASP A 393 -2.33 -0.61 -12.18
C ASP A 393 -2.56 -0.32 -10.70
N GLN A 394 -3.57 0.51 -10.41
CA GLN A 394 -3.91 0.88 -9.04
C GLN A 394 -4.88 -0.09 -8.37
N GLN A 395 -5.36 -1.11 -9.08
CA GLN A 395 -6.39 -2.05 -8.63
C GLN A 395 -7.54 -1.36 -7.89
N ILE A 396 -8.02 -0.26 -8.46
CA ILE A 396 -8.82 0.74 -7.72
C ILE A 396 -10.16 0.17 -7.21
N TRP A 397 -10.64 -0.93 -7.81
CA TRP A 397 -11.82 -1.66 -7.33
C TRP A 397 -11.64 -2.17 -5.90
N GLN A 398 -10.42 -2.47 -5.45
CA GLN A 398 -10.16 -2.92 -4.08
C GLN A 398 -10.59 -1.89 -3.03
N GLN A 399 -10.73 -0.62 -3.41
CA GLN A 399 -11.18 0.47 -2.55
C GLN A 399 -12.70 0.55 -2.37
N ILE A 400 -13.46 -0.24 -3.15
CA ILE A 400 -14.91 -0.31 -3.05
C ILE A 400 -15.27 -1.16 -1.83
N GLU A 401 -16.06 -0.61 -0.92
CA GLU A 401 -16.46 -1.30 0.31
C GLU A 401 -17.50 -2.40 0.02
N ASP A 402 -18.55 -2.08 -0.74
CA ASP A 402 -19.59 -3.03 -1.09
C ASP A 402 -19.07 -4.15 -2.00
N ALA A 403 -19.23 -5.40 -1.56
CA ALA A 403 -18.70 -6.55 -2.27
C ALA A 403 -19.37 -6.78 -3.64
N THR A 404 -20.67 -6.52 -3.75
CA THR A 404 -21.40 -6.75 -4.99
C THR A 404 -20.97 -5.76 -6.06
N GLU A 405 -20.89 -4.47 -5.70
CA GLU A 405 -20.40 -3.43 -6.60
C GLU A 405 -18.93 -3.65 -6.95
N ARG A 406 -18.08 -4.05 -6.00
CA ARG A 406 -16.68 -4.36 -6.27
C ARG A 406 -16.54 -5.48 -7.30
N GLN A 407 -17.22 -6.61 -7.13
CA GLN A 407 -17.19 -7.74 -8.06
C GLN A 407 -17.67 -7.33 -9.46
N LYS A 408 -18.72 -6.51 -9.55
CA LYS A 408 -19.23 -5.98 -10.82
C LYS A 408 -18.21 -5.08 -11.53
N LYS A 409 -17.48 -4.25 -10.78
CA LYS A 409 -16.39 -3.41 -11.33
C LYS A 409 -15.20 -4.26 -11.78
N MET A 410 -14.80 -5.25 -10.99
CA MET A 410 -13.75 -6.20 -11.38
C MET A 410 -14.08 -6.95 -12.67
N GLU A 411 -15.32 -7.44 -12.79
CA GLU A 411 -15.80 -8.10 -14.01
C GLU A 411 -15.72 -7.18 -15.23
N THR A 412 -16.26 -5.96 -15.09
CA THR A 412 -16.30 -4.99 -16.20
C THR A 412 -14.89 -4.63 -16.66
N ILE A 413 -13.99 -4.35 -15.70
CA ILE A 413 -12.58 -4.03 -15.99
C ILE A 413 -11.87 -5.22 -16.66
N ALA A 414 -12.05 -6.45 -16.17
CA ALA A 414 -11.45 -7.63 -16.77
C ALA A 414 -11.91 -7.86 -18.21
N ILE A 415 -13.20 -7.68 -18.49
CA ILE A 415 -13.76 -7.80 -19.84
C ILE A 415 -13.16 -6.74 -20.77
N LEU A 416 -13.09 -5.48 -20.33
CA LEU A 416 -12.51 -4.41 -21.15
C LEU A 416 -11.01 -4.63 -21.39
N ASP A 417 -10.25 -5.01 -20.36
CA ASP A 417 -8.80 -5.16 -20.43
C ASP A 417 -8.38 -6.36 -21.31
N SER A 418 -9.04 -7.50 -21.14
CA SER A 418 -8.82 -8.68 -21.99
C SER A 418 -9.20 -8.42 -23.45
N THR A 419 -10.31 -7.72 -23.70
CA THR A 419 -10.73 -7.34 -25.05
C THR A 419 -9.71 -6.43 -25.72
N LEU A 420 -9.23 -5.42 -25.00
CA LEU A 420 -8.24 -4.48 -25.50
C LEU A 420 -6.91 -5.18 -25.80
N SER A 421 -6.42 -6.00 -24.87
CA SER A 421 -5.19 -6.78 -25.05
C SER A 421 -5.23 -7.68 -26.28
N TRP A 422 -6.36 -8.38 -26.49
CA TRP A 422 -6.56 -9.21 -27.67
C TRP A 422 -6.50 -8.40 -28.96
N PHE A 423 -7.11 -7.22 -28.99
CA PHE A 423 -7.09 -6.37 -30.17
C PHE A 423 -5.74 -5.69 -30.44
N GLU A 424 -4.91 -5.49 -29.42
CA GLU A 424 -3.57 -4.92 -29.57
C GLU A 424 -2.54 -5.98 -30.01
N THR A 425 -2.57 -7.15 -29.37
CA THR A 425 -1.50 -8.15 -29.49
C THR A 425 -1.88 -9.33 -30.36
N TYR A 426 -3.18 -9.65 -30.48
CA TYR A 426 -3.67 -10.95 -30.95
C TYR A 426 -3.02 -12.15 -30.25
N SER A 427 -2.51 -11.95 -29.02
CA SER A 427 -1.89 -12.98 -28.19
C SER A 427 -2.93 -13.56 -27.26
N GLU A 428 -3.26 -14.83 -27.49
CA GLU A 428 -4.12 -15.63 -26.60
C GLU A 428 -3.50 -15.74 -25.21
N GLU A 429 -2.20 -16.02 -25.15
CA GLU A 429 -1.44 -16.12 -23.89
C GLU A 429 -1.56 -14.85 -23.06
N ARG A 430 -1.30 -13.68 -23.65
CA ARG A 430 -1.39 -12.39 -22.94
C ARG A 430 -2.81 -12.06 -22.51
N THR A 431 -3.79 -12.38 -23.34
CA THR A 431 -5.20 -12.15 -23.06
C THR A 431 -5.68 -13.00 -21.88
N VAL A 432 -5.29 -14.28 -21.88
CA VAL A 432 -5.60 -15.22 -20.80
C VAL A 432 -4.90 -14.82 -19.52
N GLU A 433 -3.63 -14.41 -19.57
CA GLU A 433 -2.87 -13.93 -18.41
C GLU A 433 -3.58 -12.77 -17.70
N ILE A 434 -3.98 -11.74 -18.45
CA ILE A 434 -4.68 -10.56 -17.93
C ILE A 434 -6.00 -10.93 -17.26
N ALA A 435 -6.81 -11.77 -17.89
CA ALA A 435 -8.09 -12.13 -17.29
C ALA A 435 -7.92 -13.08 -16.10
N THR A 436 -6.88 -13.93 -16.12
CA THR A 436 -6.58 -14.86 -15.03
C THR A 436 -6.17 -14.12 -13.76
N SER A 437 -5.40 -13.02 -13.87
CA SER A 437 -5.02 -12.23 -12.69
C SER A 437 -6.23 -11.64 -11.97
N MET A 438 -7.25 -11.18 -12.70
CA MET A 438 -8.50 -10.70 -12.11
C MET A 438 -9.34 -11.85 -11.53
N ILE A 439 -9.38 -13.01 -12.20
CA ILE A 439 -10.07 -14.20 -11.69
C ILE A 439 -9.46 -14.61 -10.34
N TRP A 440 -8.14 -14.62 -10.20
CA TRP A 440 -7.48 -14.90 -8.92
C TRP A 440 -7.85 -13.91 -7.83
N SER A 441 -7.97 -12.62 -8.16
CA SER A 441 -8.45 -11.63 -7.20
C SER A 441 -9.91 -11.87 -6.79
N LEU A 442 -10.77 -12.29 -7.73
CA LEU A 442 -12.15 -12.66 -7.44
C LEU A 442 -12.26 -13.95 -6.62
N GLU A 443 -11.33 -14.90 -6.74
CA GLU A 443 -11.30 -16.12 -5.93
C GLU A 443 -11.07 -15.83 -4.43
N LEU A 444 -10.52 -14.65 -4.09
CA LEU A 444 -10.43 -14.17 -2.71
C LEU A 444 -11.75 -13.61 -2.17
N GLU A 445 -12.76 -13.43 -3.03
CA GLU A 445 -14.06 -12.87 -2.66
C GLU A 445 -15.15 -13.93 -2.56
N GLN A 446 -15.94 -13.85 -1.50
CA GLN A 446 -17.12 -14.69 -1.34
C GLN A 446 -18.21 -14.30 -2.37
N GLY A 447 -18.83 -15.30 -3.01
CA GLY A 447 -19.95 -15.09 -3.93
C GLY A 447 -19.55 -14.63 -5.35
N SER A 448 -18.25 -14.67 -5.69
CA SER A 448 -17.72 -14.19 -6.96
C SER A 448 -17.90 -15.17 -8.14
N GLU A 449 -18.49 -16.34 -7.92
CA GLU A 449 -18.57 -17.43 -8.91
C GLU A 449 -19.27 -16.98 -10.19
N SER A 450 -20.30 -16.14 -10.06
CA SER A 450 -21.04 -15.62 -11.22
C SER A 450 -20.22 -14.65 -12.06
N ALA A 451 -19.40 -13.80 -11.43
CA ALA A 451 -18.51 -12.87 -12.12
C ALA A 451 -17.40 -13.63 -12.83
N ILE A 452 -16.78 -14.61 -12.16
CA ILE A 452 -15.77 -15.50 -12.74
C ILE A 452 -16.33 -16.24 -13.97
N ALA A 453 -17.55 -16.78 -13.88
CA ALA A 453 -18.19 -17.47 -14.99
C ALA A 453 -18.41 -16.56 -16.20
N ARG A 454 -18.83 -15.31 -15.99
CA ARG A 454 -19.02 -14.32 -17.07
C ARG A 454 -17.69 -13.92 -17.72
N ILE A 455 -16.64 -13.71 -16.94
CA ILE A 455 -15.29 -13.45 -17.48
C ILE A 455 -14.82 -14.63 -18.35
N ARG A 456 -14.96 -15.87 -17.85
CA ARG A 456 -14.59 -17.09 -18.60
C ARG A 456 -15.40 -17.25 -19.88
N GLN A 457 -16.70 -16.99 -19.83
CA GLN A 457 -17.57 -17.01 -21.01
C GLN A 457 -17.13 -15.98 -22.05
N HIS A 458 -16.81 -14.76 -21.61
CA HIS A 458 -16.30 -13.69 -22.48
C HIS A 458 -14.98 -14.08 -23.15
N LEU A 459 -14.01 -14.61 -22.39
CA LEU A 459 -12.75 -15.11 -22.93
C LEU A 459 -12.97 -16.20 -23.98
N GLY A 460 -13.84 -17.18 -23.69
CA GLY A 460 -14.19 -18.24 -24.64
C GLY A 460 -14.75 -17.67 -25.95
N ALA A 461 -15.65 -16.69 -25.87
CA ALA A 461 -16.19 -16.02 -27.04
C ALA A 461 -15.11 -15.25 -27.82
N LEU A 462 -14.26 -14.50 -27.13
CA LEU A 462 -13.18 -13.70 -27.71
C LEU A 462 -12.18 -14.57 -28.49
N LEU A 463 -11.77 -15.70 -27.90
CA LEU A 463 -10.81 -16.63 -28.47
C LEU A 463 -11.42 -17.51 -29.59
N SER A 464 -12.72 -17.82 -29.52
CA SER A 464 -13.40 -18.63 -30.55
C SER A 464 -13.62 -17.91 -31.88
N ASN A 465 -13.68 -16.57 -31.90
CA ASN A 465 -13.82 -15.75 -33.11
C ASN A 465 -12.62 -15.84 -34.08
N ARG A 466 -11.60 -16.62 -33.74
CA ARG A 466 -10.41 -16.90 -34.56
C ARG A 466 -10.71 -17.75 -35.80
N VAL A 467 -11.79 -18.54 -35.79
CA VAL A 467 -12.05 -19.52 -36.87
C VAL A 467 -12.47 -18.87 -38.21
N TYR A 468 -12.70 -17.56 -38.24
CA TYR A 468 -13.22 -16.84 -39.42
C TYR A 468 -12.27 -15.76 -40.00
N LYS A 469 -11.02 -15.69 -39.52
CA LYS A 469 -9.95 -14.88 -40.13
C LYS A 469 -8.76 -15.77 -40.42
#